data_AF-B4QVW1-F1
#
_entry.id   AF-B4QVW1-F1
#
_cell.length_a   1.000
_cell.length_b   1.000
_cell.length_c   1.000
_cell.angle_alpha   90.00
_cell.angle_beta   90.00
_cell.angle_gamma   90.00
#
_symmetry.space_group_name_H-M   'P 1'
#
loop_
_entity.id
_entity.type
_entity.pdbx_description
1 polymer ?
#
loop_
_entity_poly.entity_id
_entity_poly.type
_entity_poly.pdbx_seq_one_letter_code
_entity_poly.pdbx_strand_id
1 'polypeptide(L)'
;MADKQSTEEATKSVQTSAVPKPADKKSEKSASGSLHSDSADALENQDKSEKPGDQPTAYSMRPAFGEMFPLPTIKSIMNNVMAEKLKDKTYDKDVAKKWTSEIADEVNQQIASSSKVKRYKHVVQVMLGQELGAGATYNSRCCWDCDCDTSVSEVFSNTSLFCVCTVFGTYQY
;
A
#
# COMPACT_ATOMS: atom_id res chain seq x y z
N MET A 1 -55.23 -18.63 13.28
CA MET A 1 -54.51 -19.60 12.43
C MET A 1 -53.33 -18.84 11.84
N ALA A 2 -52.13 -18.99 12.40
CA ALA A 2 -51.17 -20.08 12.09
C ALA A 2 -50.69 -19.93 10.62
N ASP A 3 -49.43 -19.92 10.25
CA ASP A 3 -48.18 -20.22 10.93
C ASP A 3 -47.00 -19.76 10.05
N LYS A 4 -45.79 -19.83 10.61
CA LYS A 4 -44.49 -19.57 9.99
C LYS A 4 -44.11 -20.59 8.90
N GLN A 5 -43.27 -20.16 7.93
CA GLN A 5 -42.13 -20.92 7.35
C GLN A 5 -41.44 -19.98 6.31
N SER A 6 -40.20 -19.49 6.49
CA SER A 6 -38.88 -20.13 6.58
C SER A 6 -38.49 -20.93 5.33
N THR A 7 -37.53 -20.42 4.56
CA THR A 7 -36.64 -21.21 3.71
C THR A 7 -35.32 -20.44 3.53
N GLU A 8 -34.25 -20.92 4.18
CA GLU A 8 -32.84 -20.78 3.78
C GLU A 8 -32.66 -21.43 2.38
N GLU A 9 -31.63 -21.26 1.55
CA GLU A 9 -30.19 -21.12 1.73
C GLU A 9 -29.59 -20.91 0.32
N ALA A 10 -28.41 -20.29 0.19
CA ALA A 10 -27.32 -20.73 -0.70
C ALA A 10 -26.26 -19.62 -0.85
N THR A 11 -25.33 -19.62 0.10
CA THR A 11 -23.98 -19.10 -0.06
C THR A 11 -23.26 -19.88 -1.15
N LYS A 12 -22.52 -19.18 -2.04
CA LYS A 12 -21.59 -19.83 -2.96
C LYS A 12 -20.20 -19.21 -2.85
N SER A 13 -19.36 -19.91 -2.09
CA SER A 13 -17.91 -19.79 -2.08
C SER A 13 -17.33 -20.14 -3.46
N VAL A 14 -16.33 -19.38 -3.91
CA VAL A 14 -15.39 -19.84 -4.94
C VAL A 14 -13.98 -19.76 -4.37
N GLN A 15 -13.39 -20.93 -4.24
CA GLN A 15 -12.05 -21.22 -3.78
C GLN A 15 -11.36 -21.97 -4.92
N THR A 16 -10.18 -21.51 -5.35
CA THR A 16 -9.11 -22.32 -5.99
C THR A 16 -7.89 -21.42 -6.17
N SER A 17 -6.63 -21.80 -6.01
CA SER A 17 -5.92 -22.96 -5.44
C SER A 17 -4.43 -22.56 -5.47
N ALA A 18 -3.69 -22.81 -4.39
CA ALA A 18 -2.23 -22.71 -4.35
C ALA A 18 -1.62 -24.13 -4.34
N VAL A 19 -0.53 -24.36 -5.08
CA VAL A 19 0.35 -25.55 -4.96
C VAL A 19 1.78 -25.18 -5.50
N PRO A 20 2.88 -25.91 -5.18
CA PRO A 20 4.00 -25.38 -4.40
C PRO A 20 5.41 -25.59 -5.03
N LYS A 21 6.47 -25.11 -4.32
CA LYS A 21 7.89 -25.49 -4.51
C LYS A 21 8.14 -26.97 -4.17
N PRO A 22 9.25 -27.55 -4.65
CA PRO A 22 10.30 -27.91 -3.68
C PRO A 22 11.73 -27.61 -4.16
N ALA A 23 12.62 -27.48 -3.17
CA ALA A 23 14.08 -27.45 -3.29
C ALA A 23 14.64 -28.82 -2.87
N ASP A 24 15.82 -29.21 -3.38
CA ASP A 24 16.64 -30.24 -2.75
C ASP A 24 18.15 -29.97 -2.85
N LYS A 25 18.82 -30.26 -1.72
CA LYS A 25 20.24 -30.18 -1.42
C LYS A 25 21.07 -31.26 -2.14
N LYS A 26 22.37 -30.98 -2.36
CA LYS A 26 23.40 -32.02 -2.25
C LYS A 26 24.73 -31.46 -1.72
N SER A 27 25.30 -32.19 -0.78
CA SER A 27 26.54 -31.96 -0.02
C SER A 27 27.60 -33.03 -0.34
N GLU A 28 28.84 -32.80 0.15
CA GLU A 28 30.04 -33.67 0.28
C GLU A 28 31.02 -33.71 -0.93
N LYS A 29 32.37 -33.73 -0.79
CA LYS A 29 33.25 -34.33 0.24
C LYS A 29 34.75 -33.94 0.07
N SER A 30 35.55 -34.09 1.17
CA SER A 30 36.98 -34.55 1.25
C SER A 30 38.13 -33.62 0.77
N ALA A 31 39.38 -33.60 1.29
CA ALA A 31 40.14 -34.30 2.34
C ALA A 31 41.46 -33.53 2.68
N SER A 32 42.18 -34.00 3.70
CA SER A 32 43.36 -33.48 4.43
C SER A 32 44.74 -33.67 3.75
N GLY A 33 45.76 -32.86 4.12
CA GLY A 33 47.19 -33.18 3.97
C GLY A 33 48.22 -32.02 4.19
N SER A 34 48.96 -32.08 5.31
CA SER A 34 50.20 -31.37 5.80
C SER A 34 51.33 -31.07 4.78
N LEU A 35 52.41 -30.29 5.00
CA LEU A 35 53.01 -29.33 5.98
C LEU A 35 54.33 -28.79 5.32
N HIS A 36 55.08 -27.92 6.02
CA HIS A 36 56.51 -27.46 5.88
C HIS A 36 56.63 -25.94 5.60
N SER A 37 56.85 -25.11 6.64
CA SER A 37 58.14 -24.46 7.06
C SER A 37 58.68 -23.48 6.01
N ASP A 38 58.93 -22.18 6.26
CA ASP A 38 59.73 -21.61 7.34
C ASP A 38 59.64 -20.06 7.31
N SER A 39 60.09 -19.43 8.40
CA SER A 39 60.64 -18.06 8.49
C SER A 39 59.73 -16.82 8.63
N ALA A 40 60.19 -15.97 9.54
CA ALA A 40 59.63 -14.74 10.08
C ALA A 40 59.66 -13.56 9.10
N ASP A 41 58.67 -12.67 9.21
CA ASP A 41 58.94 -11.27 9.57
C ASP A 41 57.63 -10.56 9.97
N ALA A 42 57.68 -9.81 11.06
CA ALA A 42 56.58 -9.02 11.58
C ALA A 42 56.73 -7.59 11.07
N LEU A 43 55.80 -7.13 10.24
CA LEU A 43 55.60 -5.71 9.95
C LEU A 43 54.11 -5.41 9.87
N GLU A 44 53.64 -4.87 10.99
CA GLU A 44 52.34 -4.25 11.21
C GLU A 44 52.20 -3.02 10.28
N ASN A 45 51.17 -2.97 9.44
CA ASN A 45 50.77 -1.73 8.79
C ASN A 45 49.26 -1.66 8.59
N GLN A 46 48.75 -0.49 8.98
CA GLN A 46 47.38 -0.18 9.31
C GLN A 46 46.43 -0.10 8.11
N ASP A 47 45.19 -0.43 8.42
CA ASP A 47 43.94 -0.18 7.72
C ASP A 47 43.91 1.14 6.92
N LYS A 48 43.59 1.01 5.63
CA LYS A 48 42.79 2.01 4.93
C LYS A 48 41.88 1.29 3.94
N SER A 49 40.79 0.79 4.49
CA SER A 49 39.63 0.34 3.72
C SER A 49 39.04 1.53 2.95
N GLU A 50 39.53 1.73 1.72
CA GLU A 50 38.91 2.64 0.76
C GLU A 50 37.48 2.16 0.50
N LYS A 51 36.49 2.95 0.93
CA LYS A 51 35.10 2.77 0.52
C LYS A 51 35.08 2.78 -1.02
N PRO A 52 34.56 1.75 -1.69
CA PRO A 52 34.38 1.83 -3.12
C PRO A 52 33.43 3.00 -3.37
N GLY A 53 33.88 3.92 -4.22
CA GLY A 53 33.15 5.11 -4.60
C GLY A 53 31.72 4.75 -4.98
N ASP A 54 30.80 5.59 -4.54
CA ASP A 54 29.38 5.57 -4.85
C ASP A 54 29.23 5.56 -6.37
N GLN A 55 29.22 4.34 -6.96
CA GLN A 55 28.82 4.19 -8.34
C GLN A 55 27.39 4.69 -8.40
N PRO A 56 27.02 5.55 -9.36
CA PRO A 56 25.64 5.96 -9.49
C PRO A 56 24.81 4.69 -9.63
N THR A 57 24.06 4.35 -8.58
CA THR A 57 23.19 3.19 -8.55
C THR A 57 22.40 3.22 -9.83
N ALA A 58 22.47 2.15 -10.62
CA ALA A 58 21.72 2.00 -11.86
C ALA A 58 20.33 2.61 -11.68
N TYR A 59 19.98 3.59 -12.50
CA TYR A 59 18.74 4.34 -12.37
C TYR A 59 17.56 3.36 -12.38
N SER A 60 17.03 3.05 -11.20
CA SER A 60 15.97 2.06 -11.06
C SER A 60 14.67 2.69 -11.50
N MET A 61 14.24 2.32 -12.70
CA MET A 61 12.97 2.75 -13.29
C MET A 61 11.77 2.10 -12.60
N ARG A 62 11.97 1.11 -11.73
CA ARG A 62 10.89 0.42 -11.02
C ARG A 62 11.08 0.45 -9.51
N PRO A 63 9.98 0.45 -8.74
CA PRO A 63 10.03 0.24 -7.29
C PRO A 63 10.69 -1.10 -6.97
N ALA A 64 11.55 -1.14 -5.96
CA ALA A 64 12.05 -2.41 -5.45
C ALA A 64 10.92 -3.21 -4.79
N PHE A 65 11.14 -4.52 -4.59
CA PHE A 65 10.17 -5.37 -3.91
C PHE A 65 9.90 -4.85 -2.49
N GLY A 66 8.64 -4.51 -2.19
CA GLY A 66 8.23 -3.93 -0.91
C GLY A 66 8.24 -2.39 -0.85
N GLU A 67 8.71 -1.72 -1.91
CA GLU A 67 8.64 -0.25 -2.05
C GLU A 67 7.46 0.21 -2.91
N MET A 68 6.58 -0.71 -3.31
CA MET A 68 5.34 -0.37 -4.01
C MET A 68 4.42 0.46 -3.11
N PHE A 69 3.55 1.24 -3.75
CA PHE A 69 2.58 2.07 -3.04
C PHE A 69 1.72 1.21 -2.08
N PRO A 70 1.67 1.53 -0.77
CA PRO A 70 1.11 0.64 0.24
C PRO A 70 -0.43 0.72 0.29
N LEU A 71 -1.10 0.16 -0.74
CA LEU A 71 -2.55 0.21 -0.91
C LEU A 71 -3.35 -0.24 0.33
N PRO A 72 -3.03 -1.36 1.03
CA PRO A 72 -3.82 -1.79 2.18
C PRO A 72 -3.73 -0.82 3.35
N THR A 73 -2.55 -0.22 3.57
CA THR A 73 -2.34 0.79 4.61
C THR A 73 -3.13 2.05 4.31
N ILE A 74 -3.09 2.51 3.05
CA ILE A 74 -3.79 3.73 2.61
C ILE A 74 -5.30 3.53 2.69
N LYS A 75 -5.81 2.37 2.27
CA LYS A 75 -7.21 1.98 2.44
C LYS A 75 -7.67 2.04 3.89
N SER A 76 -6.84 1.56 4.83
CA SER A 76 -7.14 1.64 6.26
C SER A 76 -7.17 3.09 6.76
N ILE A 77 -6.18 3.90 6.39
CA ILE A 77 -6.12 5.33 6.72
C ILE A 77 -7.39 6.04 6.23
N MET A 78 -7.76 5.86 4.96
CA MET A 78 -8.95 6.49 4.37
C MET A 78 -10.22 6.12 5.14
N ASN A 79 -10.42 4.83 5.42
CA ASN A 79 -11.60 4.36 6.16
C ASN A 79 -11.65 4.91 7.58
N ASN A 80 -10.52 4.95 8.29
CA ASN A 80 -10.46 5.49 9.65
C ASN A 80 -10.77 6.99 9.68
N VAL A 81 -10.15 7.78 8.80
CA VAL A 81 -10.38 9.23 8.75
C VAL A 81 -11.83 9.54 8.36
N MET A 82 -12.39 8.86 7.36
CA MET A 82 -13.79 9.07 6.96
C MET A 82 -14.75 8.68 8.10
N ALA A 83 -14.54 7.55 8.75
CA ALA A 83 -15.36 7.12 9.87
C ALA A 83 -15.29 8.10 11.05
N GLU A 84 -14.09 8.53 11.44
CA GLU A 84 -13.90 9.50 12.53
C GLU A 84 -14.61 10.83 12.24
N LYS A 85 -14.48 11.33 11.00
CA LYS A 85 -15.04 12.64 10.65
C LYS A 85 -16.52 12.61 10.33
N LEU A 86 -17.10 11.51 9.84
CA LEU A 86 -18.44 11.53 9.23
C LEU A 86 -19.48 10.62 9.91
N LYS A 87 -19.08 9.69 10.79
CA LYS A 87 -19.99 8.70 11.39
C LYS A 87 -21.22 9.30 12.09
N ASP A 88 -21.03 10.35 12.87
CA ASP A 88 -22.12 10.96 13.66
C ASP A 88 -22.59 12.31 13.10
N LYS A 89 -22.30 12.57 11.81
CA LYS A 89 -22.65 13.83 11.15
C LYS A 89 -23.86 13.70 10.25
N THR A 90 -24.67 14.76 10.23
CA THR A 90 -25.78 14.94 9.29
C THR A 90 -25.34 15.86 8.16
N TYR A 91 -25.75 15.57 6.92
CA TYR A 91 -25.40 16.40 5.77
C TYR A 91 -25.85 17.85 5.96
N ASP A 92 -24.91 18.77 5.82
CA ASP A 92 -25.15 20.21 5.72
C ASP A 92 -24.30 20.75 4.57
N LYS A 93 -24.92 21.47 3.64
CA LYS A 93 -24.26 22.02 2.45
C LYS A 93 -23.15 23.01 2.81
N ASP A 94 -23.35 23.82 3.85
CA ASP A 94 -22.40 24.87 4.22
C ASP A 94 -21.16 24.29 4.91
N VAL A 95 -21.33 23.19 5.66
CA VAL A 95 -20.25 22.54 6.40
C VAL A 95 -19.59 21.40 5.58
N ALA A 96 -20.30 20.82 4.60
CA ALA A 96 -19.79 19.76 3.73
C ALA A 96 -18.46 20.11 3.07
N LYS A 97 -18.31 21.36 2.60
CA LYS A 97 -17.05 21.82 1.99
C LYS A 97 -15.89 21.74 2.97
N LYS A 98 -16.12 22.15 4.23
CA LYS A 98 -15.11 22.11 5.28
C LYS A 98 -14.69 20.67 5.59
N TRP A 99 -15.65 19.76 5.77
CA TRP A 99 -15.33 18.35 6.05
C TRP A 99 -14.58 17.69 4.88
N THR A 100 -14.95 18.02 3.64
CA THR A 100 -14.27 17.49 2.46
C THR A 100 -12.79 17.89 2.44
N SER A 101 -12.49 19.17 2.70
CA SER A 101 -11.11 19.66 2.81
C SER A 101 -10.36 19.04 3.99
N GLU A 102 -10.98 18.98 5.17
CA GLU A 102 -10.36 18.37 6.36
C GLU A 102 -10.00 16.89 6.14
N ILE A 103 -10.89 16.12 5.52
CA ILE A 103 -10.63 14.71 5.19
C ILE A 103 -9.49 14.59 4.17
N ALA A 104 -9.48 15.44 3.14
CA ALA A 104 -8.43 15.43 2.12
C ALA A 104 -7.06 15.74 2.74
N ASP A 105 -6.98 16.77 3.58
CA ASP A 105 -5.76 17.21 4.24
C ASP A 105 -5.25 16.17 5.24
N GLU A 106 -6.14 15.58 6.04
CA GLU A 106 -5.76 14.57 7.02
C GLU A 106 -5.29 13.27 6.37
N VAL A 107 -5.99 12.79 5.34
CA VAL A 107 -5.54 11.63 4.55
C VAL A 107 -4.20 11.95 3.89
N ASN A 108 -4.04 13.13 3.31
CA ASN A 108 -2.79 13.57 2.70
C ASN A 108 -1.63 13.56 3.72
N GLN A 109 -1.85 14.11 4.92
CA GLN A 109 -0.84 14.19 5.97
C GLN A 109 -0.46 12.80 6.49
N GLN A 110 -1.42 11.89 6.71
CA GLN A 110 -1.15 10.53 7.16
C GLN A 110 -0.38 9.72 6.11
N ILE A 111 -0.70 9.88 4.82
CA ILE A 111 0.04 9.24 3.73
C ILE A 111 1.45 9.82 3.63
N ALA A 112 1.60 11.14 3.67
CA ALA A 112 2.90 11.81 3.61
C ALA A 112 3.82 11.46 4.80
N SER A 113 3.23 11.18 5.97
CA SER A 113 3.97 10.75 7.17
C SER A 113 4.42 9.29 7.10
N SER A 114 3.89 8.49 6.17
CA SER A 114 4.25 7.09 6.00
C SER A 114 5.61 6.97 5.30
N SER A 115 6.57 6.30 5.94
CA SER A 115 7.93 6.11 5.42
C SER A 115 7.99 5.32 4.11
N LYS A 116 6.92 4.62 3.75
CA LYS A 116 6.83 3.75 2.56
C LYS A 116 6.57 4.50 1.24
N VAL A 117 6.34 5.81 1.28
CA VAL A 117 5.86 6.60 0.12
C VAL A 117 6.95 7.51 -0.46
N LYS A 118 8.22 7.30 -0.11
CA LYS A 118 9.33 8.23 -0.43
C LYS A 118 9.54 8.53 -1.92
N ARG A 119 9.28 7.55 -2.79
CA ARG A 119 9.46 7.64 -4.27
C ARG A 119 8.14 7.90 -5.01
N TYR A 120 7.06 8.19 -4.29
CA TYR A 120 5.74 8.37 -4.86
C TYR A 120 5.24 9.78 -4.61
N LYS A 121 4.56 10.34 -5.61
CA LYS A 121 3.66 11.48 -5.43
C LYS A 121 2.24 10.96 -5.36
N HIS A 122 1.39 11.62 -4.59
CA HIS A 122 -0.01 11.24 -4.50
C HIS A 122 -0.95 12.43 -4.60
N VAL A 123 -2.17 12.12 -5.05
CA VAL A 123 -3.28 13.06 -5.12
C VAL A 123 -4.47 12.43 -4.40
N VAL A 124 -5.09 13.20 -3.50
CA VAL A 124 -6.30 12.78 -2.77
C VAL A 124 -7.50 13.52 -3.36
N GLN A 125 -8.49 12.78 -3.83
CA GLN A 125 -9.77 13.30 -4.30
C GLN A 125 -10.87 12.86 -3.34
N VAL A 126 -11.58 13.82 -2.76
CA VAL A 126 -12.73 13.55 -1.87
C VAL A 126 -13.98 14.16 -2.48
N MET A 127 -15.05 13.37 -2.54
CA MET A 127 -16.36 13.77 -3.01
C MET A 127 -17.40 13.43 -1.94
N LEU A 128 -18.09 14.44 -1.42
CA LEU A 128 -19.13 14.27 -0.42
C LEU A 128 -20.49 14.67 -1.00
N GLY A 129 -21.50 13.83 -0.83
CA GLY A 129 -22.85 14.04 -1.34
C GLY A 129 -23.91 13.68 -0.31
N GLN A 130 -25.12 14.21 -0.52
CA GLN A 130 -26.28 13.90 0.31
C GLN A 130 -26.93 12.60 -0.14
N GLU A 131 -27.36 11.76 0.81
CA GLU A 131 -28.04 10.50 0.54
C GLU A 131 -29.55 10.67 0.77
N LEU A 132 -30.30 10.85 -0.33
CA LEU A 132 -31.76 11.00 -0.35
C LEU A 132 -32.44 9.98 -1.30
N GLY A 133 -31.79 8.83 -1.54
CA GLY A 133 -32.28 7.80 -2.45
C GLY A 133 -32.05 8.07 -3.93
N ALA A 134 -31.33 9.13 -4.29
CA ALA A 134 -30.86 9.36 -5.66
C ALA A 134 -29.62 8.48 -5.96
N GLY A 135 -29.54 7.96 -7.19
CA GLY A 135 -28.35 7.23 -7.65
C GLY A 135 -27.24 8.18 -8.08
N ALA A 136 -26.00 7.88 -7.69
CA ALA A 136 -24.79 8.56 -8.15
C ALA A 136 -23.75 7.54 -8.61
N THR A 137 -22.96 7.88 -9.62
CA THR A 137 -21.86 7.04 -10.10
C THR A 137 -20.56 7.83 -10.11
N TYR A 138 -19.55 7.33 -9.40
CA TYR A 138 -18.19 7.86 -9.43
C TYR A 138 -17.33 7.00 -10.35
N ASN A 139 -16.65 7.65 -11.30
CA ASN A 139 -15.69 7.01 -12.21
C ASN A 139 -14.43 7.86 -12.30
N SER A 140 -13.28 7.21 -12.31
CA SER A 140 -11.98 7.83 -12.63
C SER A 140 -11.36 7.11 -13.83
N ARG A 141 -10.78 7.88 -14.76
CA ARG A 141 -10.07 7.36 -15.93
C ARG A 141 -8.68 7.96 -15.97
N CYS A 142 -7.69 7.09 -16.16
CA CYS A 142 -6.30 7.40 -15.90
C CYS A 142 -5.42 6.77 -16.99
N CYS A 143 -4.37 7.49 -17.40
CA CYS A 143 -3.38 6.99 -18.35
C CYS A 143 -2.02 7.03 -17.67
N TRP A 144 -1.61 5.89 -17.11
CA TRP A 144 -0.48 5.76 -16.19
C TRP A 144 0.36 4.53 -16.50
N ASP A 145 1.53 4.42 -15.87
CA ASP A 145 2.37 3.23 -15.95
C ASP A 145 1.72 2.07 -15.18
N CYS A 146 1.47 0.95 -15.88
CA CYS A 146 0.79 -0.22 -15.31
C CYS A 146 1.59 -0.93 -14.22
N ASP A 147 2.91 -0.72 -14.17
CA ASP A 147 3.79 -1.43 -13.26
C ASP A 147 4.02 -0.66 -11.95
N CYS A 148 3.98 0.67 -12.01
CA CYS A 148 4.42 1.52 -10.91
C CYS A 148 3.28 2.36 -10.32
N ASP A 149 2.36 2.87 -11.14
CA ASP A 149 1.29 3.78 -10.73
C ASP A 149 0.05 2.99 -10.29
N THR A 150 -0.68 3.51 -9.31
CA THR A 150 -1.86 2.81 -8.78
C THR A 150 -2.86 3.78 -8.16
N SER A 151 -4.10 3.31 -7.99
CA SER A 151 -5.14 4.03 -7.28
C SER A 151 -5.86 3.14 -6.26
N VAL A 152 -6.50 3.78 -5.28
CA VAL A 152 -7.41 3.14 -4.33
C VAL A 152 -8.58 4.06 -4.06
N SER A 153 -9.79 3.50 -4.07
CA SER A 153 -11.03 4.23 -3.81
C SER A 153 -11.80 3.54 -2.69
N GLU A 154 -12.26 4.34 -1.72
CA GLU A 154 -13.09 3.87 -0.62
C GLU A 154 -14.37 4.72 -0.53
N VAL A 155 -15.45 4.08 -0.11
CA VAL A 155 -16.76 4.70 0.03
C VAL A 155 -17.23 4.56 1.47
N PHE A 156 -17.55 5.68 2.08
CA PHE A 156 -18.22 5.76 3.37
C PHE A 156 -19.68 6.21 3.14
N SER A 157 -20.63 5.58 3.83
CA SER A 157 -22.05 5.98 3.77
C SER A 157 -22.65 5.99 5.18
N ASN A 158 -23.59 6.90 5.36
CA ASN A 158 -24.44 7.02 6.54
C ASN A 158 -25.86 7.36 6.08
N THR A 159 -26.82 7.37 6.99
CA THR A 159 -28.24 7.65 6.76
C THR A 159 -28.50 8.95 5.99
N SER A 160 -27.63 9.96 6.08
CA SER A 160 -27.85 11.28 5.46
C SER A 160 -26.88 11.65 4.33
N LEU A 161 -25.73 10.97 4.22
CA LEU A 161 -24.65 11.35 3.32
C LEU A 161 -23.79 10.17 2.91
N PHE A 162 -23.15 10.32 1.76
CA PHE A 162 -22.09 9.44 1.29
C PHE A 162 -20.82 10.26 1.02
N CYS A 163 -19.67 9.61 1.15
CA CYS A 163 -18.36 10.16 0.87
C CYS A 163 -17.55 9.15 0.07
N VAL A 164 -17.01 9.58 -1.07
CA VAL A 164 -16.09 8.80 -1.89
C VAL A 164 -14.72 9.46 -1.78
N CYS A 165 -13.75 8.73 -1.26
CA CYS A 165 -12.36 9.16 -1.21
C CYS A 165 -11.55 8.29 -2.18
N THR A 166 -10.74 8.91 -3.02
CA THR A 166 -9.84 8.22 -3.96
C THR A 166 -8.46 8.80 -3.86
N VAL A 167 -7.46 7.93 -3.71
CA VAL A 167 -6.05 8.28 -3.70
C VAL A 167 -5.40 7.72 -4.96
N PHE A 168 -4.68 8.59 -5.65
CA PHE A 168 -3.89 8.25 -6.82
C PHE A 168 -2.42 8.36 -6.45
N GLY A 169 -1.65 7.29 -6.62
CA GLY A 169 -0.21 7.25 -6.39
C GLY A 169 0.53 7.11 -7.71
N THR A 170 1.37 8.09 -8.03
CA THR A 170 2.21 8.11 -9.24
C THR A 170 3.67 8.00 -8.85
N TYR A 171 4.41 7.13 -9.53
CA TYR A 171 5.82 6.91 -9.28
C TYR A 171 6.66 8.09 -9.78
N GLN A 172 7.58 8.55 -8.93
CA GLN A 172 8.54 9.57 -9.29
C GLN A 172 9.83 8.89 -9.76
N TYR A 173 10.03 8.96 -11.08
CA TYR A 173 11.29 8.66 -11.75
C TYR A 173 12.36 9.68 -11.37
#